data_AF-A0A6L7JNI7-F1
#
_entry.id   AF-A0A6L7JNI7-F1
#
_cell.length_a   1.000
_cell.length_b   1.000
_cell.length_c   1.000
_cell.angle_alpha   90.00
_cell.angle_beta   90.00
_cell.angle_gamma   90.00
#
_symmetry.space_group_name_H-M   'P 1'
#
loop_
_entity.id
_entity.type
_entity.pdbx_description
1 polymer ?
#
loop_
_entity_poly.entity_id
_entity_poly.type
_entity_poly.pdbx_seq_one_letter_code
_entity_poly.pdbx_strand_id
1 'polypeptide(L)'
;MSLTPDTKAQPSVSDTHHLTVVRSDRWWAIKADNLPGCHSQAKRRAKIKSTARDAIAMWFDADKSEVGPLVVTFTNQGAPQKKNEPTKPSHNPKP
;
A
#
# COMPACT_ATOMS: atom_id res chain seq x y z
N MET A 1 34.42 9.93 15.13
CA MET A 1 33.47 8.80 15.08
C MET A 1 32.13 9.36 14.68
N SER A 2 31.76 9.25 13.41
CA SER A 2 30.54 9.84 12.86
C SER A 2 29.37 8.90 13.10
N LEU A 3 28.63 9.11 14.19
CA LEU A 3 27.31 8.51 14.34
C LEU A 3 26.37 9.30 13.44
N THR A 4 26.07 8.78 12.25
CA THR A 4 25.06 9.36 11.36
C THR A 4 23.69 9.29 12.05
N PRO A 5 22.99 10.42 12.26
CA PRO A 5 21.65 10.41 12.82
C PRO A 5 20.64 10.19 11.70
N ASP A 6 20.33 8.94 11.37
CA ASP A 6 19.05 8.62 10.73
C ASP A 6 18.73 7.13 10.94
N THR A 7 18.63 6.71 12.21
CA THR A 7 17.81 5.54 12.52
C THR A 7 16.37 5.96 12.30
N LYS A 8 15.92 6.06 11.04
CA LYS A 8 14.49 5.89 10.75
C LYS A 8 14.13 4.55 11.35
N ALA A 9 13.46 4.57 12.51
CA ALA A 9 12.93 3.38 13.14
C ALA A 9 12.28 2.52 12.06
N GLN A 10 12.79 1.31 11.84
CA GLN A 10 12.18 0.42 10.88
C GLN A 10 10.73 0.23 11.32
N PRO A 11 9.74 0.49 10.44
CA PRO A 11 8.35 0.34 10.82
C PRO A 11 8.10 -1.11 11.21
N SER A 12 7.51 -1.36 12.38
CA SER A 12 7.15 -2.69 12.84
C SER A 12 5.72 -3.04 12.40
N VAL A 13 5.41 -4.33 12.34
CA VAL A 13 4.06 -4.81 12.00
C VAL A 13 3.00 -4.28 12.98
N SER A 14 3.36 -4.17 14.27
CA SER A 14 2.45 -3.73 15.33
C SER A 14 2.35 -2.20 15.49
N ASP A 15 3.12 -1.43 14.71
CA ASP A 15 3.03 0.03 14.72
C ASP A 15 1.70 0.54 14.16
N THR A 16 1.44 1.82 14.42
CA THR A 16 0.30 2.50 13.79
C THR A 16 0.61 2.75 12.32
N HIS A 17 -0.17 2.11 11.43
CA HIS A 17 0.03 2.26 9.98
C HIS A 17 -0.92 3.29 9.41
N HIS A 18 -0.34 4.34 8.83
CA HIS A 18 -1.06 5.38 8.12
C HIS A 18 -1.31 4.96 6.68
N LEU A 19 -2.58 4.96 6.30
CA LEU A 19 -3.07 4.53 5.01
C LEU A 19 -3.74 5.69 4.30
N THR A 20 -3.20 6.04 3.14
CA THR A 20 -3.81 6.98 2.22
C THR A 20 -4.66 6.24 1.21
N VAL A 21 -5.95 6.54 1.19
CA VAL A 21 -6.91 5.94 0.26
C VAL A 21 -7.40 6.99 -0.71
N VAL A 22 -7.30 6.67 -1.99
CA VAL A 22 -7.76 7.55 -3.07
C VAL A 22 -8.81 6.83 -3.90
N ARG A 23 -9.86 7.57 -4.28
CA ARG A 23 -10.85 7.07 -5.23
C ARG A 23 -10.23 7.07 -6.64
N SER A 24 -10.28 5.94 -7.32
CA SER A 24 -9.90 5.82 -8.72
C SER A 24 -11.08 5.22 -9.49
N ASP A 25 -12.00 6.05 -9.97
CA ASP A 25 -13.17 5.59 -10.72
C ASP A 25 -14.00 4.50 -9.99
N ARG A 26 -13.85 3.23 -10.38
CA ARG A 26 -14.59 2.08 -9.86
C ARG A 26 -13.92 1.38 -8.67
N TRP A 27 -12.64 1.62 -8.39
CA TRP A 27 -11.89 1.03 -7.27
C TRP A 27 -11.31 2.10 -6.32
N TRP A 28 -10.77 1.64 -5.20
CA TRP A 28 -10.08 2.45 -4.21
C TRP A 28 -8.62 2.01 -4.17
N ALA A 29 -7.72 2.93 -4.47
CA ALA A 29 -6.28 2.72 -4.32
C ALA A 29 -5.91 2.97 -2.86
N ILE A 30 -5.15 2.05 -2.26
CA ILE A 30 -4.73 2.08 -0.87
C ILE A 30 -3.21 2.09 -0.86
N LYS A 31 -2.62 3.08 -0.20
CA LYS A 31 -1.18 3.22 -0.06
C LYS A 31 -0.85 3.31 1.43
N ALA A 32 0.11 2.52 1.89
CA ALA A 32 0.66 2.68 3.22
C ALA A 32 1.78 3.73 3.18
N ASP A 33 1.57 4.87 3.83
CA ASP A 33 2.56 5.96 3.83
C ASP A 33 3.82 5.58 4.59
N ASN A 34 3.67 4.71 5.60
CA ASN A 34 4.79 4.19 6.40
C ASN A 34 5.57 3.07 5.68
N LEU A 35 5.03 2.50 4.61
CA LEU A 35 5.60 1.36 3.88
C LEU A 35 5.63 1.66 2.38
N PRO A 36 6.70 2.31 1.86
CA PRO A 36 6.78 2.81 0.48
C PRO A 36 6.85 1.73 -0.63
N GLY A 37 6.39 0.50 -0.37
CA GLY A 37 6.13 -0.55 -1.36
C GLY A 37 4.86 -1.35 -1.09
N CYS A 38 4.18 -1.13 0.04
CA CYS A 38 2.93 -1.78 0.38
C CYS A 38 1.76 -0.99 -0.23
N HIS A 39 1.35 -1.42 -1.42
CA HIS A 39 0.22 -0.87 -2.16
C HIS A 39 -0.85 -1.93 -2.36
N SER A 40 -2.10 -1.56 -2.17
CA SER A 40 -3.23 -2.47 -2.38
C SER A 40 -4.43 -1.73 -2.97
N GLN A 41 -5.46 -2.48 -3.34
CA GLN A 41 -6.65 -1.93 -3.97
C GLN A 41 -7.91 -2.69 -3.58
N ALA A 42 -9.01 -1.96 -3.39
CA ALA A 42 -10.30 -2.54 -3.02
C ALA A 42 -11.44 -1.99 -3.88
N LYS A 43 -12.36 -2.86 -4.31
CA LYS A 43 -13.57 -2.44 -5.04
C LYS A 43 -14.59 -1.70 -4.16
N ARG A 44 -14.66 -2.03 -2.87
CA ARG A 44 -15.64 -1.50 -1.92
C ARG A 44 -14.96 -0.81 -0.76
N ARG A 45 -15.52 0.32 -0.32
CA ARG A 45 -15.01 1.09 0.82
C ARG A 45 -14.90 0.26 2.10
N ALA A 46 -15.89 -0.60 2.34
CA ALA A 46 -15.91 -1.50 3.50
C ALA A 46 -14.74 -2.51 3.52
N LYS A 47 -14.20 -2.89 2.35
CA LYS A 47 -13.09 -3.85 2.27
C LYS A 47 -11.72 -3.21 2.44
N ILE A 48 -11.62 -1.88 2.36
CA ILE A 48 -10.33 -1.15 2.39
C ILE A 48 -9.49 -1.54 3.60
N LYS A 49 -10.05 -1.46 4.81
CA LYS A 49 -9.30 -1.76 6.04
C LYS A 49 -8.81 -3.20 6.07
N SER A 50 -9.66 -4.15 5.70
CA SER A 50 -9.31 -5.58 5.70
C SER A 50 -8.25 -5.90 4.64
N THR A 51 -8.40 -5.35 3.43
CA THR A 51 -7.43 -5.50 2.33
C THR A 51 -6.09 -4.85 2.66
N ALA A 52 -6.09 -3.68 3.30
CA ALA A 52 -4.86 -3.03 3.72
C ALA A 52 -4.13 -3.82 4.82
N ARG A 53 -4.89 -4.35 5.79
CA ARG A 53 -4.36 -5.20 6.86
C ARG A 53 -3.69 -6.45 6.31
N ASP A 54 -4.34 -7.11 5.35
CA ASP A 54 -3.80 -8.26 4.63
C ASP A 54 -2.51 -7.93 3.88
N ALA A 55 -2.48 -6.81 3.16
CA ALA A 55 -1.29 -6.37 2.44
C ALA A 55 -0.12 -6.03 3.37
N ILE A 56 -0.38 -5.39 4.52
CA ILE A 56 0.65 -5.10 5.53
C ILE A 56 1.16 -6.39 6.15
N ALA A 57 0.26 -7.31 6.53
CA ALA A 57 0.61 -8.61 7.09
C ALA A 57 1.52 -9.39 6.12
N MET A 58 1.14 -9.46 4.84
CA MET A 58 1.97 -10.08 3.80
C MET A 58 3.31 -9.40 3.60
N TRP A 59 3.37 -8.07 3.72
CA TRP A 59 4.61 -7.32 3.58
C TRP A 59 5.63 -7.68 4.68
N PHE A 60 5.15 -7.94 5.89
CA PHE A 60 5.96 -8.32 7.04
C PHE A 60 6.10 -9.83 7.25
N ASP A 61 5.52 -10.65 6.35
CA ASP A 61 5.39 -12.11 6.53
C ASP A 61 4.80 -12.49 7.90
N ALA A 62 3.80 -11.73 8.34
CA ALA A 62 3.20 -11.82 9.66
C ALA A 62 1.69 -12.10 9.58
N ASP A 63 1.07 -12.37 10.72
CA ASP A 63 -0.36 -12.62 10.77
C ASP A 63 -1.18 -11.34 10.77
N LYS A 64 -2.41 -11.39 10.23
CA LYS A 64 -3.29 -10.20 10.22
C LYS A 64 -3.66 -9.76 11.63
N SER A 65 -3.67 -10.64 12.62
CA SER A 65 -3.93 -10.28 14.01
C SER A 65 -2.82 -9.39 14.59
N GLU A 66 -1.58 -9.55 14.12
CA GLU A 66 -0.40 -8.83 14.61
C GLU A 66 -0.27 -7.42 14.05
N VAL A 67 -0.98 -7.13 12.95
CA VAL A 67 -1.00 -5.79 12.36
C VAL A 67 -1.59 -4.80 13.37
N GLY A 68 -0.82 -3.75 13.63
CA GLY A 68 -1.20 -2.67 14.52
C GLY A 68 -2.45 -1.89 14.06
N PRO A 69 -2.78 -0.82 14.79
CA PRO A 69 -3.91 0.04 14.44
C PRO A 69 -3.71 0.70 13.07
N LEU A 70 -4.79 0.73 12.27
CA LEU A 70 -4.78 1.30 10.92
C LEU A 70 -5.49 2.66 10.92
N VAL A 71 -4.75 3.71 10.59
CA VAL A 71 -5.27 5.07 10.42
C VAL A 71 -5.55 5.29 8.94
N VAL A 72 -6.82 5.40 8.56
CA VAL A 72 -7.23 5.50 7.16
C VAL A 72 -7.67 6.90 6.82
N THR A 73 -6.93 7.55 5.93
CA THR A 73 -7.23 8.89 5.42
C THR A 73 -7.75 8.77 4.00
N PHE A 74 -8.95 9.31 3.76
CA PHE A 74 -9.54 9.36 2.42
C PHE A 74 -9.19 10.70 1.77
N THR A 75 -8.47 10.67 0.66
CA THR A 75 -8.15 11.89 -0.10
C THR A 75 -9.07 11.99 -1.30
N ASN A 76 -9.62 13.18 -1.53
CA ASN A 76 -10.51 13.47 -2.65
C ASN A 76 -9.75 14.04 -3.87
N GLN A 77 -8.42 14.17 -3.78
CA GLN A 77 -7.59 14.53 -4.92
C GLN A 77 -7.43 13.26 -5.78
N GLY A 78 -8.11 13.21 -6.91
CA GLY A 78 -8.00 12.11 -7.87
C GLY A 78 -6.54 11.74 -8.07
N ALA A 79 -6.17 10.52 -7.68
CA ALA A 79 -4.77 10.10 -7.72
C ALA A 79 -4.25 10.30 -9.15
N PRO A 80 -3.04 10.86 -9.33
CA PRO A 80 -2.33 10.62 -10.57
C PRO A 80 -2.15 9.11 -10.65
N GLN A 81 -2.84 8.47 -11.58
CA GLN A 81 -2.57 7.09 -11.94
C GLN A 81 -1.12 7.06 -12.41
N LYS A 82 -0.19 6.70 -11.53
CA LYS A 82 1.14 6.25 -11.96
C LYS A 82 0.88 4.95 -12.72
N LYS A 83 0.82 5.12 -14.03
CA LYS A 83 0.84 4.13 -15.11
C LYS A 83 2.03 3.19 -14.90
N ASN A 84 1.92 2.27 -13.96
CA ASN A 84 2.79 1.10 -13.92
C ASN A 84 2.09 0.05 -14.77
N GLU A 85 2.15 0.28 -16.09
CA GLU A 85 1.93 -0.72 -17.10
C GLU A 85 3.02 -1.78 -16.87
N PRO A 86 2.71 -3.02 -16.45
CA PRO A 86 3.60 -4.10 -16.83
C PRO A 86 3.42 -4.20 -18.34
N THR A 87 4.36 -3.61 -19.08
CA THR A 87 4.56 -3.93 -20.49
C THR A 87 4.65 -5.44 -20.58
N LYS A 88 3.52 -6.08 -20.90
CA LYS A 88 3.52 -7.44 -21.43
C LYS A 88 4.46 -7.36 -22.62
N PRO A 89 5.60 -8.08 -22.69
CA PRO A 89 6.28 -8.18 -23.95
C PRO A 89 5.27 -8.86 -24.87
N SER A 90 4.75 -8.07 -25.81
CA SER A 90 3.97 -8.56 -26.93
C SER A 90 4.93 -9.35 -27.81
N HIS A 91 5.28 -10.56 -27.37
CA HIS A 91 5.92 -11.54 -28.23
C HIS A 91 4.80 -12.14 -29.10
N ASN A 92 4.49 -11.39 -30.15
CA ASN A 92 4.03 -11.98 -31.39
C ASN A 92 4.38 -11.04 -32.54
N PRO A 93 5.22 -11.49 -33.47
CA PRO A 93 4.92 -11.31 -34.87
C PRO A 93 4.60 -12.68 -35.49
N LYS A 94 3.35 -12.77 -35.96
CA LYS A 94 2.88 -13.67 -37.02
C LYS A 94 3.33 -13.06 -38.37
N PRO A 95 3.37 -13.77 -39.52
CA PRO A 95 3.15 -15.19 -39.80
C PRO A 95 4.41 -15.97 -40.18
#